data_AF-A0A1I6KR09-F1
#
_entry.id   AF-A0A1I6KR09-F1
#
_cell.length_a   1.000
_cell.length_b   1.000
_cell.length_c   1.000
_cell.angle_alpha   90.00
_cell.angle_beta   90.00
_cell.angle_gamma   90.00
#
_symmetry.space_group_name_H-M   'P 1'
#
loop_
_entity.id
_entity.type
_entity.pdbx_description
1 polymer ?
#
loop_
_entity_poly.entity_id
_entity_poly.type
_entity_poly.pdbx_seq_one_letter_code
_entity_poly.pdbx_strand_id
1 'polypeptide(L)'
;MGLTSKSMGMHALDNPFTIVKSQPDDIIIALAGNPNVGKSTVFNSLTGLNQHTGNWAGKTVTNAHGVFKKNSRNYILVDLPGAYSIFPHSAEEEVARDFICFGNPDAILIVCDATCLERNLNLVFQIIEVTPCVMLCINFMDEAKKKQIDINLPLLEQLLKIPVVSSSARNRSGLTDLTNQLVNFSASPRASYENPHILYPEPIETAIKIISSGLEHSFLSNINKRWIALKLLDYDDSLWNGITRHLHLNPLDDVSLLAACNEARKHIEQAGYTKESLRDELIRSIVKKSEQVYQQVVTQNTSSSCQRQKSLDKLLTNRVSGIPIMLSLLCLVFYLTITGANYPSKLLSSLLFGLESHLSKWFRYAGITEWIRGPLIDGAYRVLAWVVSVMLPPMAIFFPLFTLLEDFGYLPRVAFNLDHIFKKSCTCGKQCLSMWIVAICYTVSLTSLLINL
;
A
#
# COMPACT_ATOMS: atom_id res chain seq x y z
N MET A 1 -28.11 -33.44 -12.76
CA MET A 1 -27.03 -34.10 -12.00
C MET A 1 -26.52 -33.10 -10.98
N GLY A 2 -27.03 -33.21 -9.77
CA GLY A 2 -26.88 -32.20 -8.73
C GLY A 2 -25.49 -32.17 -8.14
N LEU A 3 -24.95 -30.96 -8.00
CA LEU A 3 -23.80 -30.68 -7.14
C LEU A 3 -24.26 -30.89 -5.70
N THR A 4 -24.00 -32.09 -5.17
CA THR A 4 -24.28 -32.40 -3.77
C THR A 4 -23.11 -31.93 -2.90
N SER A 5 -23.46 -31.40 -1.73
CA SER A 5 -22.55 -30.96 -0.66
C SER A 5 -21.59 -32.05 -0.16
N LYS A 6 -21.76 -33.30 -0.59
CA LYS A 6 -20.81 -34.39 -0.32
C LYS A 6 -19.58 -34.39 -1.25
N SER A 7 -19.63 -33.73 -2.41
CA SER A 7 -18.49 -33.68 -3.35
C SER A 7 -17.44 -32.62 -2.99
N MET A 8 -17.84 -31.61 -2.21
CA MET A 8 -16.94 -30.68 -1.53
C MET A 8 -16.80 -31.19 -0.11
N GLY A 9 -15.65 -31.78 0.23
CA GLY A 9 -15.38 -32.26 1.58
C GLY A 9 -15.83 -31.21 2.61
N MET A 10 -16.68 -31.62 3.54
CA MET A 10 -17.39 -30.76 4.50
C MET A 10 -16.47 -30.02 5.48
N HIS A 11 -15.15 -30.17 5.31
CA HIS A 11 -14.08 -29.50 6.07
C HIS A 11 -13.34 -28.41 5.26
N ALA A 12 -13.64 -28.23 3.96
CA ALA A 12 -12.97 -27.21 3.15
C ALA A 12 -13.40 -25.76 3.50
N LEU A 13 -14.49 -25.60 4.25
CA LEU A 13 -15.03 -24.31 4.68
C LEU A 13 -14.61 -23.89 6.10
N ASP A 14 -13.95 -24.78 6.86
CA ASP A 14 -13.74 -24.55 8.30
C ASP A 14 -12.42 -23.83 8.63
N ASN A 15 -11.54 -23.56 7.64
CA ASN A 15 -10.37 -22.72 7.86
C ASN A 15 -10.02 -21.85 6.63
N PRO A 16 -10.26 -20.53 6.68
CA PRO A 16 -9.97 -19.64 5.55
C PRO A 16 -8.47 -19.42 5.30
N PHE A 17 -7.60 -19.95 6.18
CA PHE A 17 -6.15 -19.83 6.12
C PHE A 17 -5.43 -21.16 5.89
N THR A 18 -6.11 -22.24 5.50
CA THR A 18 -5.46 -23.57 5.34
C THR A 18 -4.43 -23.56 4.22
N ILE A 19 -3.20 -23.19 4.56
CA ILE A 19 -2.02 -23.47 3.76
C ILE A 19 -1.81 -24.97 3.89
N VAL A 20 -2.00 -25.69 2.79
CA VAL A 20 -1.79 -27.13 2.75
C VAL A 20 -0.29 -27.39 2.91
N LYS A 21 0.14 -27.72 4.13
CA LYS A 21 1.46 -28.28 4.37
C LYS A 21 1.54 -29.60 3.60
N SER A 22 2.50 -29.72 2.70
CA SER A 22 2.74 -30.96 1.94
C SER A 22 3.39 -32.02 2.83
N GLN A 23 4.16 -31.59 3.83
CA GLN A 23 4.76 -32.41 4.87
C GLN A 23 4.56 -31.75 6.25
N PRO A 24 4.44 -32.52 7.35
CA PRO A 24 4.25 -31.97 8.70
C PRO A 24 5.42 -31.07 9.16
N ASP A 25 6.61 -31.28 8.60
CA ASP A 25 7.82 -30.47 8.86
C ASP A 25 7.93 -29.20 8.00
N ASP A 26 6.93 -28.90 7.17
CA ASP A 26 6.93 -27.68 6.35
C ASP A 26 6.78 -26.44 7.25
N ILE A 27 7.66 -25.46 7.00
CA ILE A 27 7.72 -24.20 7.75
C ILE A 27 6.99 -23.12 6.95
N ILE A 28 6.01 -22.47 7.57
CA ILE A 28 5.23 -21.37 6.98
C ILE A 28 5.88 -20.05 7.35
N ILE A 29 6.22 -19.25 6.33
CA ILE A 29 6.83 -17.94 6.51
C ILE A 29 5.94 -16.89 5.86
N ALA A 30 5.49 -15.92 6.66
CA ALA A 30 4.69 -14.80 6.18
C ALA A 30 5.60 -13.65 5.75
N LEU A 31 5.38 -13.11 4.56
CA LEU A 31 6.07 -11.92 4.08
C LEU A 31 5.17 -10.69 4.27
N ALA A 32 5.55 -9.81 5.19
CA ALA A 32 4.82 -8.59 5.51
C ALA A 32 5.62 -7.34 5.11
N GLY A 33 4.95 -6.20 4.95
CA GLY A 33 5.61 -4.93 4.66
C GLY A 33 4.67 -3.90 4.06
N ASN A 34 5.10 -2.64 4.07
CA ASN A 34 4.37 -1.57 3.40
C ASN A 34 4.28 -1.82 1.89
N PRO A 35 3.27 -1.27 1.19
CA PRO A 35 3.27 -1.23 -0.27
C PRO A 35 4.58 -0.64 -0.83
N ASN A 36 5.04 -1.18 -1.97
CA ASN A 36 6.20 -0.70 -2.73
C ASN A 36 7.59 -0.81 -2.06
N VAL A 37 7.74 -1.58 -0.97
CA VAL A 37 9.04 -1.81 -0.30
C VAL A 37 9.93 -2.87 -0.96
N GLY A 38 9.51 -3.39 -2.12
CA GLY A 38 10.17 -4.50 -2.80
C GLY A 38 9.84 -5.89 -2.23
N LYS A 39 8.73 -6.02 -1.50
CA LYS A 39 8.19 -7.29 -0.98
C LYS A 39 8.09 -8.36 -2.08
N SER A 40 7.43 -8.05 -3.20
CA SER A 40 7.30 -8.97 -4.34
C SER A 40 8.65 -9.33 -4.96
N THR A 41 9.65 -8.44 -4.92
CA THR A 41 11.01 -8.74 -5.38
C THR A 41 11.69 -9.78 -4.49
N VAL A 42 11.55 -9.65 -3.17
CA VAL A 42 12.04 -10.65 -2.20
C VAL A 42 11.30 -11.97 -2.38
N PHE A 43 9.97 -11.94 -2.49
CA PHE A 43 9.14 -13.12 -2.74
C PHE A 43 9.57 -13.88 -4.00
N ASN A 44 9.72 -13.16 -5.13
CA ASN A 44 10.13 -13.75 -6.40
C ASN A 44 11.55 -14.31 -6.36
N SER A 45 12.46 -13.64 -5.65
CA SER A 45 13.83 -14.14 -5.53
C SER A 45 13.93 -15.40 -4.68
N LEU A 46 13.06 -15.58 -3.68
CA LEU A 46 13.08 -16.75 -2.80
C LEU A 46 12.37 -17.96 -3.42
N THR A 47 11.25 -17.73 -4.10
CA THR A 47 10.37 -18.79 -4.63
C THR A 47 10.70 -19.18 -6.08
N GLY A 48 11.36 -18.29 -6.84
CA GLY A 48 11.66 -18.50 -8.25
C GLY A 48 10.38 -18.73 -9.07
N LEU A 49 10.32 -19.83 -9.81
CA LEU A 49 9.16 -20.19 -10.64
C LEU A 49 8.07 -20.98 -9.89
N ASN A 50 8.33 -21.39 -8.64
CA ASN A 50 7.42 -22.26 -7.87
C ASN A 50 6.40 -21.43 -7.08
N GLN A 51 5.58 -20.68 -7.81
CA GLN A 51 4.56 -19.79 -7.25
C GLN A 51 3.16 -20.22 -7.66
N HIS A 52 2.23 -20.09 -6.75
CA HIS A 52 0.82 -20.28 -6.98
C HIS A 52 0.06 -19.03 -6.53
N THR A 53 -0.70 -18.46 -7.46
CA THR A 53 -1.57 -17.32 -7.21
C THR A 53 -3.02 -17.80 -7.14
N GLY A 54 -3.73 -17.41 -6.09
CA GLY A 54 -5.16 -17.64 -5.91
C GLY A 54 -5.83 -16.44 -5.26
N ASN A 55 -6.99 -16.63 -4.65
CA ASN A 55 -7.67 -15.61 -3.84
C ASN A 55 -7.75 -16.08 -2.39
N TRP A 56 -7.71 -15.14 -1.44
CA TRP A 56 -8.00 -15.42 -0.04
C TRP A 56 -9.45 -15.87 0.12
N ALA A 57 -9.71 -16.87 0.98
CA ALA A 57 -11.03 -17.46 1.13
C ALA A 57 -12.08 -16.39 1.50
N GLY A 58 -13.13 -16.29 0.69
CA GLY A 58 -14.23 -15.34 0.90
C GLY A 58 -13.89 -13.87 0.60
N LYS A 59 -12.74 -13.56 -0.01
CA LYS A 59 -12.34 -12.19 -0.39
C LYS A 59 -11.88 -12.14 -1.85
N THR A 60 -11.99 -10.97 -2.47
CA THR A 60 -11.49 -10.70 -3.84
C THR A 60 -10.00 -10.34 -3.87
N VAL A 61 -9.30 -10.51 -2.75
CA VAL A 61 -7.88 -10.18 -2.61
C VAL A 61 -7.04 -11.37 -3.06
N THR A 62 -6.06 -11.12 -3.93
CA THR A 62 -5.14 -12.15 -4.43
C THR A 62 -4.21 -12.65 -3.32
N ASN A 63 -4.09 -13.97 -3.19
CA ASN A 63 -3.10 -14.64 -2.35
C ASN A 63 -2.00 -15.21 -3.25
N ALA A 64 -0.74 -14.84 -3.02
CA ALA A 64 0.40 -15.47 -3.66
C ALA A 64 1.18 -16.29 -2.62
N HIS A 65 1.33 -17.59 -2.86
CA HIS A 65 2.20 -18.44 -2.06
C HIS A 65 3.20 -19.14 -2.96
N GLY A 66 4.38 -19.43 -2.43
CA GLY A 66 5.41 -20.14 -3.18
C GLY A 66 6.22 -21.04 -2.27
N VAL A 67 6.81 -22.08 -2.85
CA VAL A 67 7.56 -23.09 -2.09
C VAL A 67 9.00 -23.09 -2.54
N PHE A 68 9.92 -23.01 -1.58
CA PHE A 68 11.35 -23.21 -1.82
C PHE A 68 11.89 -24.31 -0.92
N LYS A 69 12.90 -25.04 -1.40
CA LYS A 69 13.53 -26.14 -0.66
C LYS A 69 14.94 -25.75 -0.25
N LYS A 70 15.29 -26.03 1.00
CA LYS A 70 16.63 -25.80 1.53
C LYS A 70 16.95 -26.79 2.64
N ASN A 71 18.16 -27.35 2.64
CA ASN A 71 18.62 -28.35 3.62
C ASN A 71 17.61 -29.51 3.82
N SER A 72 17.04 -30.01 2.72
CA SER A 72 16.05 -31.09 2.71
C SER A 72 14.72 -30.80 3.43
N ARG A 73 14.41 -29.53 3.74
CA ARG A 73 13.11 -29.06 4.23
C ARG A 73 12.41 -28.17 3.21
N ASN A 74 11.08 -28.16 3.20
CA ASN A 74 10.30 -27.23 2.40
C ASN A 74 9.87 -26.04 3.24
N TYR A 75 9.94 -24.86 2.62
CA TYR A 75 9.51 -23.60 3.19
C TYR A 75 8.39 -23.04 2.33
N ILE A 76 7.25 -22.79 2.95
CA ILE A 76 6.08 -22.21 2.30
C ILE A 76 6.09 -20.71 2.61
N LEU A 77 6.39 -19.91 1.59
CA LEU A 77 6.38 -18.46 1.69
C LEU A 77 5.00 -17.93 1.27
N VAL A 78 4.40 -17.10 2.10
CA VAL A 78 3.08 -16.52 1.89
C VAL A 78 3.25 -15.01 1.74
N ASP A 79 2.88 -14.47 0.58
CA ASP A 79 2.95 -13.04 0.33
C ASP A 79 1.69 -12.35 0.86
N LEU A 80 1.82 -11.58 1.96
CA LEU A 80 0.69 -10.82 2.48
C LEU A 80 0.48 -9.56 1.62
N PRO A 81 -0.77 -9.10 1.46
CA PRO A 81 -1.03 -7.79 0.88
C PRO A 81 -0.23 -6.69 1.60
N GLY A 82 0.19 -5.65 0.86
CA GLY A 82 0.93 -4.55 1.45
C GLY A 82 0.05 -3.79 2.45
N ALA A 83 0.47 -3.73 3.71
CA ALA A 83 -0.27 -3.07 4.78
C ALA A 83 0.57 -1.96 5.40
N TYR A 84 -0.05 -0.83 5.73
CA TYR A 84 0.65 0.22 6.51
C TYR A 84 0.47 0.06 8.02
N SER A 85 -0.53 -0.74 8.41
CA SER A 85 -0.96 -0.90 9.80
C SER A 85 -1.71 -2.22 9.94
N ILE A 86 -1.66 -2.83 11.14
CA ILE A 86 -2.54 -3.94 11.53
C ILE A 86 -3.94 -3.46 11.94
N PHE A 87 -4.18 -2.15 11.94
CA PHE A 87 -5.49 -1.54 12.08
C PHE A 87 -6.07 -1.33 10.67
N PRO A 88 -6.97 -2.21 10.19
CA PRO A 88 -7.31 -2.24 8.78
C PRO A 88 -8.28 -1.11 8.41
N HIS A 89 -7.98 -0.43 7.31
CA HIS A 89 -8.90 0.47 6.62
C HIS A 89 -9.33 -0.09 5.26
N SER A 90 -8.81 -1.26 4.88
CA SER A 90 -9.07 -1.93 3.62
C SER A 90 -9.20 -3.45 3.80
N ALA A 91 -9.84 -4.11 2.84
CA ALA A 91 -9.94 -5.57 2.83
C ALA A 91 -8.57 -6.25 2.72
N GLU A 92 -7.59 -5.60 2.08
CA GLU A 92 -6.21 -6.10 1.98
C GLU A 92 -5.50 -6.10 3.34
N GLU A 93 -5.64 -5.00 4.10
CA GLU A 93 -5.09 -4.90 5.45
C GLU A 93 -5.80 -5.83 6.44
N GLU A 94 -7.11 -6.05 6.28
CA GLU A 94 -7.89 -7.01 7.08
C GLU A 94 -7.31 -8.43 6.89
N VAL A 95 -7.06 -8.83 5.65
CA VAL A 95 -6.46 -10.12 5.32
C VAL A 95 -5.04 -10.26 5.91
N ALA A 96 -4.21 -9.22 5.77
CA ALA A 96 -2.86 -9.24 6.32
C ALA A 96 -2.88 -9.38 7.85
N ARG A 97 -3.74 -8.62 8.54
CA ARG A 97 -3.93 -8.72 10.00
C ARG A 97 -4.38 -10.11 10.39
N ASP A 98 -5.44 -10.63 9.77
CA ASP A 98 -6.04 -11.90 10.19
C ASP A 98 -5.06 -13.07 9.98
N PHE A 99 -4.26 -13.05 8.91
CA PHE A 99 -3.21 -14.04 8.70
C PHE A 99 -2.08 -13.93 9.75
N ILE A 100 -1.63 -12.71 10.07
CA ILE A 100 -0.59 -12.49 11.09
C ILE A 100 -1.06 -12.97 12.48
N CYS A 101 -2.35 -12.79 12.80
CA CYS A 101 -2.90 -13.10 14.11
C CYS A 101 -3.36 -14.56 14.26
N PHE A 102 -3.97 -15.11 13.22
CA PHE A 102 -4.67 -16.41 13.27
C PHE A 102 -4.09 -17.46 12.31
N GLY A 103 -3.26 -17.05 11.35
CA GLY A 103 -2.64 -17.96 10.38
C GLY A 103 -1.52 -18.83 10.95
N ASN A 104 -1.13 -18.62 12.21
CA ASN A 104 -0.05 -19.33 12.92
C ASN A 104 1.23 -19.51 12.08
N PRO A 105 1.82 -18.43 11.53
CA PRO A 105 3.08 -18.53 10.80
C PRO A 105 4.23 -18.92 11.74
N ASP A 106 5.11 -19.79 11.28
CA ASP A 106 6.31 -20.21 12.03
C ASP A 106 7.35 -19.07 12.10
N ALA A 107 7.37 -18.18 11.10
CA ALA A 107 8.14 -16.94 11.11
C ALA A 107 7.49 -15.84 10.26
N ILE A 108 7.71 -14.58 10.61
CA ILE A 108 7.30 -13.42 9.82
C ILE A 108 8.53 -12.64 9.38
N LEU A 109 8.71 -12.49 8.06
CA LEU A 109 9.73 -11.64 7.46
C LEU A 109 9.11 -10.30 7.08
N ILE A 110 9.51 -9.23 7.75
CA ILE A 110 9.04 -7.87 7.44
C ILE A 110 10.03 -7.19 6.50
N VAL A 111 9.59 -6.80 5.32
CA VAL A 111 10.41 -6.07 4.34
C VAL A 111 10.18 -4.56 4.50
N CYS A 112 11.26 -3.82 4.75
CA CYS A 112 11.25 -2.37 4.90
C CYS A 112 12.12 -1.68 3.85
N ASP A 113 11.74 -0.47 3.46
CA ASP A 113 12.54 0.40 2.59
C ASP A 113 13.52 1.21 3.44
N ALA A 114 14.82 1.09 3.14
CA ALA A 114 15.89 1.86 3.77
C ALA A 114 15.71 3.38 3.65
N THR A 115 15.09 3.86 2.56
CA THR A 115 14.94 5.29 2.30
C THR A 115 13.81 5.95 3.09
N CYS A 116 12.88 5.16 3.63
CA CYS A 116 11.72 5.62 4.40
C CYS A 116 11.53 4.78 5.68
N LEU A 117 12.64 4.44 6.34
CA LEU A 117 12.64 3.52 7.48
C LEU A 117 11.70 3.94 8.62
N GLU A 118 11.65 5.24 8.96
CA GLU A 118 10.78 5.79 10.02
C GLU A 118 9.31 5.37 9.86
N ARG A 119 8.75 5.54 8.66
CA ARG A 119 7.35 5.18 8.36
C ARG A 119 7.14 3.68 8.41
N ASN A 120 8.13 2.90 7.99
CA ASN A 120 8.03 1.46 7.93
C ASN A 120 8.15 0.81 9.31
N LEU A 121 8.91 1.43 10.23
CA LEU A 121 9.02 0.97 11.62
C LEU A 121 7.66 0.94 12.35
N ASN A 122 6.69 1.76 11.93
CA ASN A 122 5.34 1.72 12.50
C ASN A 122 4.69 0.34 12.37
N LEU A 123 4.77 -0.28 11.18
CA LEU A 123 4.25 -1.63 10.97
C LEU A 123 5.10 -2.66 11.72
N VAL A 124 6.43 -2.48 11.74
CA VAL A 124 7.36 -3.37 12.44
C VAL A 124 6.99 -3.49 13.92
N PHE A 125 6.84 -2.36 14.62
CA PHE A 125 6.45 -2.35 16.03
C PHE A 125 5.11 -3.03 16.29
N GLN A 126 4.13 -2.80 15.41
CA GLN A 126 2.81 -3.43 15.53
C GLN A 126 2.87 -4.96 15.37
N ILE A 127 3.67 -5.47 14.42
CA ILE A 127 3.80 -6.93 14.20
C ILE A 127 4.60 -7.58 15.33
N ILE A 128 5.66 -6.91 15.79
CA ILE A 128 6.46 -7.34 16.95
C ILE A 128 5.55 -7.52 18.19
N GLU A 129 4.58 -6.61 18.41
CA GLU A 129 3.62 -6.78 19.51
C GLU A 129 2.72 -8.01 19.36
N VAL A 130 2.40 -8.45 18.13
CA VAL A 130 1.57 -9.64 17.90
C VAL A 130 2.34 -10.93 18.20
N THR A 131 3.56 -11.06 17.67
CA THR A 131 4.34 -12.30 17.74
C THR A 131 5.84 -12.04 17.90
N PRO A 132 6.56 -12.84 18.69
CA PRO A 132 8.02 -12.73 18.82
C PRO A 132 8.77 -13.34 17.62
N CYS A 133 8.10 -14.09 16.74
CA CYS A 133 8.74 -14.81 15.63
C CYS A 133 8.95 -13.91 14.39
N VAL A 134 9.60 -12.75 14.57
CA VAL A 134 9.75 -11.71 13.55
C VAL A 134 11.22 -11.52 13.16
N MET A 135 11.48 -11.36 11.87
CA MET A 135 12.75 -10.95 11.28
C MET A 135 12.55 -9.72 10.40
N LEU A 136 13.48 -8.76 10.46
CA LEU A 136 13.43 -7.54 9.66
C LEU A 136 14.40 -7.62 8.48
N CYS A 137 13.92 -7.34 7.27
CA CYS A 137 14.73 -7.15 6.08
C CYS A 137 14.68 -5.68 5.64
N ILE A 138 15.81 -4.99 5.68
CA ILE A 138 15.96 -3.64 5.13
C ILE A 138 16.42 -3.74 3.68
N ASN A 139 15.51 -3.44 2.75
CA ASN A 139 15.72 -3.42 1.32
C ASN A 139 16.10 -2.01 0.82
N PHE A 140 16.55 -1.90 -0.43
CA PHE A 140 16.96 -0.64 -1.09
C PHE A 140 18.12 0.10 -0.40
N MET A 141 19.05 -0.64 0.21
CA MET A 141 20.27 -0.07 0.80
C MET A 141 21.14 0.69 -0.23
N ASP A 142 21.09 0.32 -1.51
CA ASP A 142 21.79 1.01 -2.59
C ASP A 142 21.18 2.40 -2.87
N GLU A 143 19.86 2.53 -2.79
CA GLU A 143 19.18 3.82 -2.90
C GLU A 143 19.39 4.70 -1.68
N ALA A 144 19.38 4.12 -0.48
CA ALA A 144 19.70 4.83 0.76
C ALA A 144 21.11 5.44 0.70
N LYS A 145 22.11 4.67 0.22
CA LYS A 145 23.47 5.18 0.00
C LYS A 145 23.53 6.35 -0.98
N LYS A 146 22.78 6.29 -2.10
CA LYS A 146 22.68 7.41 -3.06
C LYS A 146 22.09 8.66 -2.42
N LYS A 147 21.12 8.50 -1.51
CA LYS A 147 20.49 9.58 -0.73
C LYS A 147 21.30 10.02 0.49
N GLN A 148 22.53 9.49 0.67
CA GLN A 148 23.40 9.78 1.82
C GLN A 148 22.74 9.45 3.17
N ILE A 149 21.92 8.39 3.18
CA ILE A 149 21.30 7.81 4.37
C ILE A 149 22.15 6.63 4.80
N ASP A 150 22.71 6.71 6.01
CA ASP A 150 23.44 5.60 6.63
C ASP A 150 22.65 5.03 7.81
N ILE A 151 22.54 3.70 7.87
CA ILE A 151 21.67 2.97 8.80
C ILE A 151 22.54 2.03 9.60
N ASN A 152 22.58 2.22 10.92
CA ASN A 152 23.32 1.36 11.83
C ASN A 152 22.54 0.06 12.12
N LEU A 153 22.73 -0.97 11.29
CA LEU A 153 22.02 -2.25 11.42
C LEU A 153 22.23 -2.94 12.79
N PRO A 154 23.45 -3.03 13.34
CA PRO A 154 23.66 -3.62 14.67
C PRO A 154 22.90 -2.88 15.79
N LEU A 155 22.87 -1.55 15.76
CA LEU A 155 22.12 -0.77 16.74
C LEU A 155 20.61 -0.99 16.57
N LEU A 156 20.12 -1.09 15.32
CA LEU A 156 18.71 -1.37 15.06
C LEU A 156 18.30 -2.74 15.60
N GLU A 157 19.13 -3.77 15.39
CA GLU A 157 18.92 -5.11 15.94
C GLU A 157 18.89 -5.11 17.47
N GLN A 158 19.77 -4.35 18.11
CA GLN A 158 19.76 -4.18 19.58
C GLN A 158 18.51 -3.47 20.09
N LEU A 159 18.05 -2.40 19.42
CA LEU A 159 16.89 -1.62 19.84
C LEU A 159 15.56 -2.34 19.59
N LEU A 160 15.44 -3.02 18.45
CA LEU A 160 14.25 -3.79 18.10
C LEU A 160 14.24 -5.18 18.73
N LYS A 161 15.39 -5.66 19.23
CA LYS A 161 15.53 -7.03 19.75
C LYS A 161 14.97 -8.06 18.75
N ILE A 162 15.22 -7.89 17.46
CA ILE A 162 14.86 -8.89 16.44
C ILE A 162 15.99 -8.96 15.42
N PRO A 163 16.22 -10.11 14.76
CA PRO A 163 17.23 -10.23 13.73
C PRO A 163 16.98 -9.24 12.59
N VAL A 164 18.02 -8.49 12.19
CA VAL A 164 17.96 -7.50 11.11
C VAL A 164 18.93 -7.88 10.00
N VAL A 165 18.40 -8.02 8.79
CA VAL A 165 19.18 -8.31 7.57
C VAL A 165 19.04 -7.17 6.59
N SER A 166 20.11 -6.85 5.87
CA SER A 166 20.04 -5.91 4.75
C SER A 166 20.03 -6.62 3.41
N SER A 167 19.22 -6.13 2.47
CA SER A 167 19.20 -6.59 1.08
C SER A 167 19.32 -5.41 0.10
N SER A 168 19.82 -5.71 -1.11
CA SER A 168 19.81 -4.76 -2.22
C SER A 168 19.51 -5.49 -3.52
N ALA A 169 18.67 -4.91 -4.39
CA ALA A 169 18.22 -5.51 -5.63
C ALA A 169 19.37 -5.85 -6.61
N ARG A 170 20.50 -5.15 -6.50
CA ARG A 170 21.68 -5.38 -7.36
C ARG A 170 22.59 -6.51 -6.90
N ASN A 171 22.49 -6.94 -5.63
CA ASN A 171 23.46 -7.86 -5.05
C ASN A 171 22.78 -9.19 -4.67
N ARG A 172 22.90 -10.19 -5.56
CA ARG A 172 22.39 -11.57 -5.33
C ARG A 172 22.96 -12.22 -4.06
N SER A 173 24.10 -11.71 -3.55
CA SER A 173 24.71 -12.13 -2.29
C SER A 173 23.88 -11.78 -1.05
N GLY A 174 23.15 -10.65 -1.04
CA GLY A 174 22.33 -10.26 0.12
C GLY A 174 21.09 -11.13 0.30
N LEU A 175 20.52 -11.63 -0.80
CA LEU A 175 19.34 -12.50 -0.79
C LEU A 175 19.68 -13.93 -0.35
N THR A 176 20.88 -14.40 -0.69
CA THR A 176 21.38 -15.71 -0.23
C THR A 176 21.66 -15.71 1.27
N ASP A 177 22.25 -14.63 1.80
CA ASP A 177 22.43 -14.42 3.24
C ASP A 177 21.07 -14.35 3.98
N LEU A 178 20.13 -13.55 3.50
CA LEU A 178 18.76 -13.50 4.02
C LEU A 178 18.13 -14.89 4.10
N THR A 179 18.24 -15.69 3.03
CA THR A 179 17.68 -17.04 3.01
C THR A 179 18.37 -17.96 4.04
N ASN A 180 19.68 -17.83 4.26
CA ASN A 180 20.39 -18.62 5.27
C ASN A 180 19.93 -18.24 6.69
N GLN A 181 19.87 -16.95 6.99
CA GLN A 181 19.46 -16.46 8.29
C GLN A 181 18.00 -16.81 8.61
N LEU A 182 17.11 -16.69 7.62
CA LEU A 182 15.70 -17.04 7.74
C LEU A 182 15.48 -18.54 7.97
N VAL A 183 16.27 -19.40 7.31
CA VAL A 183 16.28 -20.85 7.59
C VAL A 183 16.77 -21.17 9.00
N ASN A 184 17.84 -20.50 9.46
CA ASN A 184 18.36 -20.70 10.80
C ASN A 184 17.38 -20.22 11.87
N PHE A 185 16.76 -19.05 11.66
CA PHE A 185 15.78 -18.44 12.54
C PHE A 185 14.52 -19.31 12.68
N SER A 186 14.00 -19.81 11.55
CA SER A 186 12.81 -20.66 11.55
C SER A 186 13.05 -22.07 12.12
N ALA A 187 14.27 -22.59 12.09
CA ALA A 187 14.61 -23.90 12.67
C ALA A 187 14.75 -23.87 14.20
N SER A 188 14.96 -22.70 14.79
CA SER A 188 15.03 -22.49 16.23
C SER A 188 14.56 -21.08 16.54
N PRO A 189 13.24 -20.83 16.58
CA PRO A 189 12.68 -19.58 17.08
C PRO A 189 12.94 -19.50 18.59
N ARG A 190 14.21 -19.35 19.00
CA ARG A 190 14.59 -19.20 20.40
C ARG A 190 14.14 -17.83 20.87
N ALA A 191 13.07 -17.80 21.67
CA ALA A 191 13.03 -17.53 23.12
C ALA A 191 13.95 -16.44 23.75
N SER A 192 14.78 -15.70 23.02
CA SER A 192 15.80 -14.82 23.61
C SER A 192 15.62 -13.33 23.34
N TYR A 193 14.55 -12.95 22.66
CA TYR A 193 14.17 -11.56 22.53
C TYR A 193 12.92 -11.32 23.34
N GLU A 194 13.08 -10.84 24.57
CA GLU A 194 11.98 -10.17 25.28
C GLU A 194 11.45 -9.09 24.36
N ASN A 195 10.19 -9.25 23.95
CA ASN A 195 9.52 -8.35 23.03
C ASN A 195 9.75 -6.90 23.48
N PRO A 196 10.30 -5.99 22.64
CA PRO A 196 10.48 -4.61 23.06
C PRO A 196 9.09 -4.01 23.28
N HIS A 197 8.66 -3.98 24.54
CA HIS A 197 7.34 -3.46 24.88
C HIS A 197 7.29 -1.98 24.52
N ILE A 198 6.32 -1.64 23.67
CA ILE A 198 5.90 -0.25 23.52
C ILE A 198 5.25 0.12 24.84
N LEU A 199 5.77 1.19 25.44
CA LEU A 199 5.34 1.66 26.74
C LEU A 199 4.28 2.73 26.50
N TYR A 200 3.03 2.41 26.83
CA TYR A 200 1.90 3.31 26.72
C TYR A 200 1.78 4.19 27.97
N PRO A 201 0.98 5.27 27.91
CA PRO A 201 0.60 6.02 29.10
C PRO A 201 0.05 5.11 30.21
N GLU A 202 0.32 5.47 31.46
CA GLU A 202 -0.01 4.66 32.65
C GLU A 202 -1.49 4.19 32.71
N PRO A 203 -2.50 5.01 32.36
CA PRO A 203 -3.89 4.54 32.34
C PRO A 203 -4.14 3.37 31.38
N ILE A 204 -3.46 3.39 30.22
CA ILE A 204 -3.55 2.33 29.21
C ILE A 204 -2.80 1.08 29.68
N GLU A 205 -1.63 1.23 30.27
CA GLU A 205 -0.88 0.09 30.85
C GLU A 205 -1.64 -0.60 31.98
N THR A 206 -2.31 0.18 32.83
CA THR A 206 -3.14 -0.36 33.93
C THR A 206 -4.35 -1.11 33.37
N ALA A 207 -5.03 -0.56 32.36
CA ALA A 207 -6.11 -1.24 31.66
C ALA A 207 -5.66 -2.56 30.99
N ILE A 208 -4.49 -2.57 30.35
CA ILE A 208 -3.90 -3.79 29.75
C ILE A 208 -3.64 -4.84 30.82
N LYS A 209 -3.12 -4.46 31.99
CA LYS A 209 -2.87 -5.38 33.11
C LYS A 209 -4.16 -6.01 33.64
N ILE A 210 -5.22 -5.21 33.79
CA ILE A 210 -6.55 -5.68 34.22
C ILE A 210 -7.10 -6.74 33.25
N ILE A 211 -7.01 -6.50 31.95
CA ILE A 211 -7.49 -7.49 30.96
C ILE A 211 -6.56 -8.72 30.91
N SER A 212 -5.25 -8.51 31.01
CA SER A 212 -4.26 -9.59 30.97
C SER A 212 -4.40 -10.58 32.12
N SER A 213 -4.77 -10.12 33.33
CA SER A 213 -5.05 -11.01 34.46
C SER A 213 -6.32 -11.85 34.25
N GLY A 214 -7.36 -11.26 33.64
CA GLY A 214 -8.56 -12.01 33.23
C GLY A 214 -8.27 -13.08 32.16
N LEU A 215 -7.24 -12.87 31.33
CA LEU A 215 -6.83 -13.83 30.31
C LEU A 215 -6.03 -15.03 30.87
N GLU A 216 -5.52 -14.97 32.10
CA GLU A 216 -4.70 -16.07 32.68
C GLU A 216 -5.47 -17.38 32.83
N HIS A 217 -6.79 -17.33 32.97
CA HIS A 217 -7.67 -18.49 33.09
C HIS A 217 -8.29 -18.94 31.75
N SER A 218 -8.01 -18.24 30.66
CA SER A 218 -8.64 -18.45 29.34
C SER A 218 -7.77 -19.31 28.39
N PHE A 219 -8.42 -20.06 27.49
CA PHE A 219 -7.80 -21.02 26.56
C PHE A 219 -6.92 -20.39 25.44
N LEU A 220 -6.66 -19.08 25.46
CA LEU A 220 -5.93 -18.32 24.42
C LEU A 220 -4.40 -18.38 24.58
N SER A 221 -3.85 -19.45 25.17
CA SER A 221 -2.45 -19.55 25.61
C SER A 221 -1.39 -19.40 24.49
N ASN A 222 -1.77 -19.60 23.22
CA ASN A 222 -0.84 -19.54 22.09
C ASN A 222 -0.64 -18.13 21.51
N ILE A 223 -1.46 -17.14 21.89
CA ILE A 223 -1.38 -15.77 21.37
C ILE A 223 -0.84 -14.84 22.46
N ASN A 224 -0.12 -13.78 22.08
CA ASN A 224 0.40 -12.79 23.03
C ASN A 224 -0.75 -12.13 23.82
N LYS A 225 -0.83 -12.46 25.12
CA LYS A 225 -1.85 -11.95 26.06
C LYS A 225 -1.94 -10.42 26.07
N ARG A 226 -0.80 -9.73 26.02
CA ARG A 226 -0.74 -8.26 26.00
C ARG A 226 -1.41 -7.68 24.76
N TRP A 227 -1.15 -8.29 23.60
CA TRP A 227 -1.75 -7.85 22.35
C TRP A 227 -3.26 -8.08 22.33
N ILE A 228 -3.72 -9.23 22.82
CA ILE A 228 -5.16 -9.49 22.99
C ILE A 228 -5.78 -8.44 23.91
N ALA A 229 -5.14 -8.14 25.05
CA ALA A 229 -5.61 -7.11 25.97
C ALA A 229 -5.73 -5.73 25.32
N LEU A 230 -4.71 -5.30 24.56
CA LEU A 230 -4.73 -4.06 23.77
C LEU A 230 -5.90 -4.02 22.77
N LYS A 231 -6.17 -5.13 22.09
CA LYS A 231 -7.24 -5.21 21.09
C LYS A 231 -8.64 -5.30 21.71
N LEU A 232 -8.78 -5.96 22.86
CA LEU A 232 -10.01 -5.96 23.64
C LEU A 232 -10.35 -4.57 24.17
N LEU A 233 -9.33 -3.76 24.48
CA LEU A 233 -9.47 -2.36 24.87
C LEU A 233 -9.93 -1.47 23.69
N ASP A 234 -9.47 -1.76 22.48
CA ASP A 234 -9.73 -0.98 21.26
C ASP A 234 -11.14 -1.17 20.63
N TYR A 235 -11.93 -2.12 21.14
CA TYR A 235 -13.32 -2.35 20.71
C TYR A 235 -13.45 -2.51 19.17
N ASP A 236 -12.53 -3.27 18.56
CA ASP A 236 -12.60 -3.58 17.13
C ASP A 236 -13.59 -4.71 16.89
N ASP A 237 -14.81 -4.37 16.48
CA ASP A 237 -15.87 -5.33 16.14
C ASP A 237 -15.43 -6.32 15.04
N SER A 238 -14.50 -5.91 14.17
CA SER A 238 -13.96 -6.80 13.14
C SER A 238 -13.03 -7.86 13.72
N LEU A 239 -12.33 -7.56 14.82
CA LEU A 239 -11.48 -8.51 15.52
C LEU A 239 -12.30 -9.48 16.36
N TRP A 240 -13.41 -9.02 16.97
CA TRP A 240 -14.41 -9.91 17.58
C TRP A 240 -14.94 -10.92 16.57
N ASN A 241 -15.37 -10.43 15.41
CA ASN A 241 -15.81 -11.29 14.32
C ASN A 241 -14.70 -12.24 13.85
N GLY A 242 -13.45 -11.78 13.78
CA GLY A 242 -12.29 -12.62 13.46
C GLY A 242 -12.06 -13.73 14.49
N ILE A 243 -12.02 -13.39 15.78
CA ILE A 243 -11.87 -14.37 16.87
C ILE A 243 -13.03 -15.38 16.84
N THR A 244 -14.28 -14.93 16.76
CA THR A 244 -15.44 -15.83 16.70
C THR A 244 -15.39 -16.74 15.47
N ARG A 245 -15.02 -16.22 14.30
CA ARG A 245 -14.94 -17.00 13.06
C ARG A 245 -13.77 -17.98 13.03
N HIS A 246 -12.59 -17.58 13.48
CA HIS A 246 -11.35 -18.34 13.30
C HIS A 246 -10.98 -19.21 14.50
N LEU A 247 -11.42 -18.83 15.70
CA LEU A 247 -11.17 -19.59 16.93
C LEU A 247 -12.43 -20.32 17.42
N HIS A 248 -13.58 -20.18 16.75
CA HIS A 248 -14.88 -20.77 17.13
C HIS A 248 -15.27 -20.52 18.59
N LEU A 249 -14.79 -19.41 19.16
CA LEU A 249 -14.97 -19.05 20.56
C LEU A 249 -15.54 -17.64 20.60
N ASN A 250 -16.57 -17.41 21.43
CA ASN A 250 -16.97 -16.07 21.81
C ASN A 250 -16.27 -15.74 23.13
N PRO A 251 -15.28 -14.83 23.14
CA PRO A 251 -14.66 -14.39 24.39
C PRO A 251 -15.65 -13.69 25.34
N LEU A 252 -16.86 -13.38 24.88
CA LEU A 252 -17.98 -12.88 25.67
C LEU A 252 -18.68 -13.97 26.50
N ASP A 253 -18.40 -15.26 26.25
CA ASP A 253 -18.98 -16.35 27.06
C ASP A 253 -18.23 -16.50 28.40
N ASP A 254 -17.01 -15.97 28.50
CA ASP A 254 -16.25 -15.93 29.74
C ASP A 254 -16.63 -14.70 30.57
N VAL A 255 -17.42 -14.93 31.62
CA VAL A 255 -17.89 -13.91 32.56
C VAL A 255 -16.72 -13.16 33.21
N SER A 256 -15.60 -13.83 33.44
CA SER A 256 -14.44 -13.22 34.08
C SER A 256 -13.72 -12.24 33.16
N LEU A 257 -13.55 -12.60 31.88
CA LEU A 257 -12.96 -11.74 30.86
C LEU A 257 -13.84 -10.52 30.57
N LEU A 258 -15.17 -10.72 30.50
CA LEU A 258 -16.14 -9.64 30.36
C LEU A 258 -16.06 -8.63 31.51
N ALA A 259 -15.99 -9.12 32.76
CA ALA A 259 -15.85 -8.26 33.93
C ALA A 259 -14.56 -7.43 33.87
N ALA A 260 -13.43 -8.06 33.55
CA ALA A 260 -12.14 -7.40 33.39
C ALA A 260 -12.15 -6.34 32.28
N CYS A 261 -12.78 -6.64 31.13
CA CYS A 261 -12.92 -5.67 30.04
C CYS A 261 -13.77 -4.46 30.44
N ASN A 262 -14.87 -4.68 31.16
CA ASN A 262 -15.72 -3.59 31.64
C ASN A 262 -15.04 -2.73 32.71
N GLU A 263 -14.23 -3.34 33.58
CA GLU A 263 -13.43 -2.63 34.58
C GLU A 263 -12.35 -1.77 33.91
N ALA A 264 -11.58 -2.35 32.99
CA ALA A 264 -10.56 -1.64 32.23
C ALA A 264 -11.15 -0.44 31.44
N ARG A 265 -12.35 -0.60 30.87
CA ARG A 265 -13.06 0.49 30.17
C ARG A 265 -13.43 1.62 31.11
N LYS A 266 -14.03 1.33 32.26
CA LYS A 266 -14.36 2.35 33.27
C LYS A 266 -13.12 3.12 33.70
N HIS A 267 -11.99 2.43 33.86
CA HIS A 267 -10.72 3.07 34.21
C HIS A 267 -10.24 4.05 33.12
N ILE A 268 -10.29 3.64 31.85
CA ILE A 268 -9.93 4.50 30.70
C ILE A 268 -10.88 5.70 30.56
N GLU A 269 -12.17 5.50 30.74
CA GLU A 269 -13.18 6.57 30.69
C GLU A 269 -12.98 7.57 31.83
N GLN A 270 -12.66 7.10 33.04
CA GLN A 270 -12.32 7.96 34.19
C GLN A 270 -11.04 8.76 33.95
N ALA A 271 -10.09 8.21 33.20
CA ALA A 271 -8.89 8.91 32.76
C ALA A 271 -9.13 9.91 31.61
N GLY A 272 -10.37 10.04 31.12
CA GLY A 272 -10.77 11.04 30.12
C GLY A 272 -10.58 10.61 28.67
N TYR A 273 -10.34 9.32 28.40
CA TYR A 273 -10.20 8.82 27.05
C TYR A 273 -11.54 8.38 26.47
N THR A 274 -11.85 8.83 25.26
CA THR A 274 -12.90 8.25 24.41
C THR A 274 -12.29 7.14 23.56
N LYS A 275 -13.13 6.34 22.88
CA LYS A 275 -12.67 5.27 21.97
C LYS A 275 -11.70 5.80 20.90
N GLU A 276 -12.03 6.94 20.31
CA GLU A 276 -11.23 7.56 19.25
C GLU A 276 -9.92 8.11 19.81
N SER A 277 -9.95 8.78 20.97
CA SER A 277 -8.72 9.31 21.57
C SER A 277 -7.79 8.23 22.10
N LEU A 278 -8.32 7.07 22.52
CA LEU A 278 -7.52 5.89 22.87
C LEU A 278 -6.77 5.36 21.65
N ARG A 279 -7.45 5.19 20.50
CA ARG A 279 -6.81 4.77 19.24
C ARG A 279 -5.70 5.72 18.83
N ASP A 280 -5.99 7.01 18.85
CA ASP A 280 -5.02 8.04 18.50
C ASP A 280 -3.80 7.98 19.43
N GLU A 281 -3.98 7.76 20.73
CA GLU A 281 -2.87 7.68 21.69
C GLU A 281 -2.04 6.40 21.52
N LEU A 282 -2.67 5.26 21.20
CA LEU A 282 -1.97 4.01 20.86
C LEU A 282 -1.08 4.21 19.62
N ILE A 283 -1.66 4.76 18.55
CA ILE A 283 -0.94 5.04 17.30
C ILE A 283 0.18 6.05 17.55
N ARG A 284 -0.10 7.10 18.31
CA ARG A 284 0.89 8.14 18.66
C ARG A 284 2.08 7.56 19.42
N SER A 285 1.83 6.65 20.37
CA SER A 285 2.89 5.98 21.13
C SER A 285 3.79 5.14 20.23
N ILE A 286 3.21 4.42 19.27
CA ILE A 286 3.95 3.65 18.26
C ILE A 286 4.79 4.59 17.38
N VAL A 287 4.18 5.64 16.83
CA VAL A 287 4.86 6.60 15.95
C VAL A 287 6.03 7.27 16.66
N LYS A 288 5.82 7.71 17.92
CA LYS A 288 6.89 8.30 18.73
C LYS A 288 8.03 7.33 18.98
N LYS A 289 7.72 6.05 19.21
CA LYS A 289 8.74 5.01 19.38
C LYS A 289 9.53 4.77 18.09
N SER A 290 8.84 4.71 16.94
CA SER A 290 9.47 4.63 15.62
C SER A 290 10.41 5.81 15.36
N GLU A 291 9.97 7.03 15.66
CA GLU A 291 10.77 8.24 15.52
C GLU A 291 12.02 8.19 16.40
N GLN A 292 11.88 7.78 17.67
CA GLN A 292 13.00 7.65 18.60
C GLN A 292 14.06 6.64 18.12
N VAL A 293 13.63 5.45 17.66
CA VAL A 293 14.55 4.44 17.13
C VAL A 293 15.20 4.93 15.84
N TYR A 294 14.42 5.55 14.94
CA TYR A 294 14.92 6.11 13.70
C TYR A 294 16.02 7.16 13.94
N GLN A 295 15.80 8.10 14.86
CA GLN A 295 16.77 9.16 15.18
C GLN A 295 18.10 8.62 15.75
N GLN A 296 18.08 7.47 16.43
CA GLN A 296 19.29 6.85 16.97
C GLN A 296 20.04 6.03 15.92
N VAL A 297 19.32 5.40 14.99
CA VAL A 297 19.87 4.43 14.04
C VAL A 297 20.28 5.06 12.71
N VAL A 298 19.59 6.11 12.29
CA VAL A 298 19.76 6.69 10.95
C VAL A 298 20.50 8.00 11.04
N THR A 299 21.60 8.10 10.30
CA THR A 299 22.30 9.36 10.09
C THR A 299 22.11 9.79 8.64
N GLN A 300 21.74 11.06 8.45
CA GLN A 300 21.62 11.67 7.13
C GLN A 300 22.64 12.80 7.02
N ASN A 301 23.62 12.66 6.13
CA ASN A 301 24.48 13.78 5.77
C ASN A 301 23.66 14.73 4.89
N THR A 302 23.11 15.79 5.47
CA THR A 302 22.38 16.81 4.71
C THR A 302 23.36 17.62 3.86
N SER A 303 23.60 17.18 2.63
CA SER A 303 24.18 18.03 1.60
C SER A 303 23.21 19.16 1.21
N SER A 304 23.77 20.29 0.76
CA SER A 304 23.04 21.54 0.43
C SER A 304 21.97 21.39 -0.66
N SER A 305 22.05 20.36 -1.51
CA SER A 305 21.03 20.04 -2.52
C SER A 305 19.73 19.50 -1.87
N CYS A 306 19.86 18.72 -0.81
CA CYS A 306 18.73 18.15 -0.05
C CYS A 306 17.94 19.24 0.69
N GLN A 307 18.60 20.31 1.16
CA GLN A 307 17.93 21.45 1.79
C GLN A 307 17.06 22.24 0.80
N ARG A 308 17.53 22.49 -0.43
CA ARG A 308 16.71 23.14 -1.47
C ARG A 308 15.47 22.32 -1.81
N GLN A 309 15.61 21.00 -1.92
CA GLN A 309 14.49 20.11 -2.20
C GLN A 309 13.48 20.06 -1.03
N LYS A 310 13.96 19.99 0.21
CA LYS A 310 13.10 20.08 1.42
C LYS A 310 12.39 21.43 1.54
N SER A 311 13.03 22.54 1.16
CA SER A 311 12.40 23.87 1.15
C SER A 311 11.30 24.01 0.09
N LEU A 312 11.54 23.47 -1.12
CA LEU A 312 10.53 23.41 -2.17
C LEU A 312 9.37 22.51 -1.76
N ASP A 313 9.65 21.35 -1.18
CA ASP A 313 8.64 20.44 -0.67
C ASP A 313 7.80 21.09 0.42
N LYS A 314 8.41 21.82 1.35
CA LYS A 314 7.71 22.56 2.42
C LYS A 314 6.82 23.69 1.88
N LEU A 315 7.24 24.38 0.82
CA LEU A 315 6.43 25.40 0.16
C LEU A 315 5.21 24.78 -0.57
N LEU A 316 5.43 23.63 -1.22
CA LEU A 316 4.42 22.90 -1.98
C LEU A 316 3.44 22.09 -1.11
N THR A 317 3.84 21.67 0.10
CA THR A 317 3.00 20.88 1.03
C THR A 317 2.31 21.70 2.11
N ASN A 318 2.62 22.99 2.25
CA ASN A 318 1.95 23.82 3.23
C ASN A 318 0.47 24.00 2.85
N ARG A 319 -0.45 23.79 3.80
CA ARG A 319 -1.92 23.70 3.58
C ARG A 319 -2.52 24.97 2.95
N VAL A 320 -1.88 26.13 3.13
CA VAL A 320 -2.36 27.44 2.64
C VAL A 320 -1.71 27.83 1.31
N SER A 321 -0.40 27.60 1.13
CA SER A 321 0.32 27.95 -0.11
C SER A 321 0.34 26.84 -1.17
N GLY A 322 0.17 25.59 -0.75
CA GLY A 322 0.20 24.42 -1.62
C GLY A 322 -0.95 24.40 -2.62
N ILE A 323 -2.18 24.68 -2.18
CA ILE A 323 -3.37 24.70 -3.06
C ILE A 323 -3.25 25.78 -4.15
N PRO A 324 -2.93 27.06 -3.85
CA PRO A 324 -2.75 28.09 -4.89
C PRO A 324 -1.64 27.78 -5.88
N ILE A 325 -0.48 27.30 -5.40
CA ILE A 325 0.67 26.99 -6.26
C ILE A 325 0.34 25.82 -7.18
N MET A 326 -0.32 24.78 -6.66
CA MET A 326 -0.79 23.66 -7.46
C MET A 326 -1.78 24.11 -8.53
N LEU A 327 -2.79 24.90 -8.15
CA LEU A 327 -3.79 25.39 -9.09
C LEU A 327 -3.17 26.29 -10.16
N SER A 328 -2.19 27.12 -9.79
CA SER A 328 -1.41 27.94 -10.72
C SER A 328 -0.57 27.11 -11.70
N LEU A 329 0.15 26.10 -11.20
CA LEU A 329 0.95 25.20 -12.03
C LEU A 329 0.08 24.38 -12.99
N LEU A 330 -1.10 23.98 -12.53
CA LEU A 330 -2.07 23.31 -13.38
C LEU A 330 -2.62 24.26 -14.46
N CYS A 331 -3.02 25.47 -14.11
CA CYS A 331 -3.41 26.51 -15.06
C CYS A 331 -2.30 26.80 -16.08
N LEU A 332 -1.04 26.76 -15.67
CA LEU A 332 0.11 26.90 -16.56
C LEU A 332 0.18 25.75 -17.57
N VAL A 333 0.01 24.50 -17.13
CA VAL A 333 -0.02 23.35 -18.05
C VAL A 333 -1.20 23.43 -19.02
N PHE A 334 -2.38 23.83 -18.54
CA PHE A 334 -3.54 24.08 -19.40
C PHE A 334 -3.25 25.17 -20.45
N TYR A 335 -2.70 26.30 -20.01
CA TYR A 335 -2.34 27.40 -20.89
C TYR A 335 -1.33 26.97 -21.96
N LEU A 336 -0.25 26.29 -21.55
CA LEU A 336 0.76 25.75 -22.47
C LEU A 336 0.16 24.74 -23.44
N THR A 337 -0.74 23.88 -22.99
CA THR A 337 -1.41 22.90 -23.85
C THR A 337 -2.30 23.58 -24.89
N ILE A 338 -3.14 24.54 -24.49
CA ILE A 338 -4.06 25.24 -25.40
C ILE A 338 -3.28 26.12 -26.40
N THR A 339 -2.39 26.98 -25.88
CA THR A 339 -1.60 27.88 -26.74
C THR A 339 -0.64 27.10 -27.62
N GLY A 340 -0.01 26.06 -27.08
CA GLY A 340 0.91 25.18 -27.80
C GLY A 340 0.21 24.37 -28.88
N ALA A 341 -0.99 23.86 -28.63
CA ALA A 341 -1.72 23.01 -29.58
C ALA A 341 -2.33 23.78 -30.76
N ASN A 342 -2.60 25.08 -30.60
CA ASN A 342 -3.17 25.90 -31.67
C ASN A 342 -2.27 25.96 -32.92
N TYR A 343 -0.95 25.94 -32.75
CA TYR A 343 0.00 25.95 -33.87
C TYR A 343 -0.01 24.65 -34.70
N PRO A 344 0.25 23.46 -34.12
CA PRO A 344 0.18 22.19 -34.85
C PRO A 344 -1.24 21.88 -35.34
N SER A 345 -2.29 22.30 -34.63
CA SER A 345 -3.67 22.14 -35.09
C SER A 345 -3.94 22.89 -36.40
N LYS A 346 -3.49 24.15 -36.51
CA LYS A 346 -3.60 24.94 -37.74
C LYS A 346 -2.78 24.34 -38.88
N LEU A 347 -1.58 23.85 -38.59
CA LEU A 347 -0.75 23.19 -39.59
C LEU A 347 -1.42 21.91 -40.11
N LEU A 348 -1.92 21.07 -39.21
CA LEU A 348 -2.57 19.80 -39.55
C LEU A 348 -3.89 20.03 -40.29
N SER A 349 -4.69 21.02 -39.89
CA SER A 349 -5.92 21.37 -40.59
C SER A 349 -5.64 21.88 -42.00
N SER A 350 -4.67 22.78 -42.19
CA SER A 350 -4.30 23.27 -43.53
C SER A 350 -3.83 22.14 -44.46
N LEU A 351 -3.09 21.16 -43.94
CA LEU A 351 -2.65 19.98 -44.68
C LEU A 351 -3.82 19.06 -45.03
N LEU A 352 -4.63 18.67 -44.05
CA LEU A 352 -5.71 17.69 -44.23
C LEU A 352 -6.86 18.25 -45.07
N PHE A 353 -7.24 19.51 -44.89
CA PHE A 353 -8.22 20.19 -45.75
C PHE A 353 -7.63 20.53 -47.14
N GLY A 354 -6.34 20.82 -47.22
CA GLY A 354 -5.63 20.93 -48.50
C GLY A 354 -5.71 19.63 -49.30
N LEU A 355 -5.50 18.49 -48.64
CA LEU A 355 -5.66 17.15 -49.22
C LEU A 355 -7.11 16.83 -49.60
N GLU A 356 -8.09 17.25 -48.81
CA GLU A 356 -9.54 17.13 -49.15
C GLU A 356 -9.82 17.68 -50.54
N SER A 357 -9.31 18.89 -50.82
CA SER A 357 -9.53 19.56 -52.11
C SER A 357 -8.87 18.84 -53.29
N HIS A 358 -7.76 18.14 -53.06
CA HIS A 358 -7.05 17.35 -54.08
C HIS A 358 -7.73 16.00 -54.31
N LEU A 359 -8.11 15.28 -53.24
CA LEU A 359 -8.90 14.06 -53.34
C LEU A 359 -10.23 14.33 -54.05
N SER A 360 -10.90 15.42 -53.68
CA SER A 360 -12.15 15.89 -54.27
C SER A 360 -12.04 16.04 -55.80
N LYS A 361 -10.95 16.62 -56.31
CA LYS A 361 -10.68 16.76 -57.76
C LYS A 361 -10.32 15.42 -58.42
N TRP A 362 -9.52 14.59 -57.75
CA TRP A 362 -9.10 13.29 -58.28
C TRP A 362 -10.29 12.32 -58.43
N PHE A 363 -11.19 12.27 -57.44
CA PHE A 363 -12.41 11.46 -57.52
C PHE A 363 -13.33 11.91 -58.66
N ARG A 364 -13.39 13.22 -58.95
CA ARG A 364 -14.13 13.75 -60.12
C ARG A 364 -13.48 13.35 -61.44
N TYR A 365 -12.16 13.35 -61.52
CA TYR A 365 -11.43 12.89 -62.72
C TYR A 365 -11.56 11.38 -62.94
N ALA A 366 -11.63 10.59 -61.87
CA ALA A 366 -11.84 9.15 -61.91
C ALA A 366 -13.29 8.73 -62.26
N GLY A 367 -14.20 9.68 -62.49
CA GLY A 367 -15.58 9.41 -62.90
C GLY A 367 -16.48 8.87 -61.78
N ILE A 368 -16.13 9.08 -60.51
CA ILE A 368 -16.90 8.59 -59.37
C ILE A 368 -18.17 9.45 -59.17
N THR A 369 -19.33 8.80 -59.09
CA THR A 369 -20.64 9.43 -58.93
C THR A 369 -20.75 10.21 -57.61
N GLU A 370 -21.44 11.36 -57.62
CA GLU A 370 -21.55 12.24 -56.44
C GLU A 370 -22.22 11.58 -55.22
N TRP A 371 -23.06 10.56 -55.44
CA TRP A 371 -23.69 9.81 -54.34
C TRP A 371 -22.68 9.03 -53.47
N ILE A 372 -21.54 8.64 -54.03
CA ILE A 372 -20.45 7.96 -53.29
C ILE A 372 -19.44 8.98 -52.77
N ARG A 373 -19.15 9.99 -53.58
CA ARG A 373 -18.15 11.02 -53.27
C ARG A 373 -18.55 11.88 -52.07
N GLY A 374 -19.80 12.35 -52.02
CA GLY A 374 -20.29 13.23 -50.95
C GLY A 374 -20.17 12.60 -49.56
N PRO A 375 -20.76 11.41 -49.30
CA PRO A 375 -20.64 10.75 -48.00
C PRO A 375 -19.21 10.42 -47.60
N LEU A 376 -18.35 10.05 -48.55
CA LEU A 376 -16.99 9.61 -48.27
C LEU A 376 -16.04 10.80 -48.02
N ILE A 377 -16.09 11.84 -48.86
CA ILE A 377 -15.18 12.99 -48.77
C ILE A 377 -15.76 14.05 -47.84
N ASP A 378 -16.97 14.54 -48.12
CA ASP A 378 -17.58 15.64 -47.36
C ASP A 378 -18.12 15.17 -46.00
N GLY A 379 -18.40 13.86 -45.86
CA GLY A 379 -18.78 13.22 -44.60
C GLY A 379 -17.58 12.62 -43.87
N ALA A 380 -17.19 11.40 -44.23
CA ALA A 380 -16.23 10.61 -43.45
C ALA A 380 -14.84 11.26 -43.37
N TYR A 381 -14.24 11.64 -44.50
CA TYR A 381 -12.92 12.24 -44.53
C TYR A 381 -12.90 13.59 -43.82
N ARG A 382 -13.87 14.47 -44.10
CA ARG A 382 -13.94 15.80 -43.50
C ARG A 382 -14.09 15.74 -41.97
N VAL A 383 -14.95 14.86 -41.47
CA VAL A 383 -15.10 14.64 -40.03
C VAL A 383 -13.81 14.09 -39.44
N LEU A 384 -13.16 13.12 -40.08
CA LEU A 384 -11.89 12.56 -39.63
C LEU A 384 -10.78 13.63 -39.61
N ALA A 385 -10.67 14.42 -40.68
CA ALA A 385 -9.72 15.53 -40.77
C ALA A 385 -9.94 16.56 -39.67
N TRP A 386 -11.19 16.88 -39.35
CA TRP A 386 -11.54 17.79 -38.27
C TRP A 386 -11.18 17.22 -36.90
N VAL A 387 -11.61 16.00 -36.58
CA VAL A 387 -11.31 15.34 -35.30
C VAL A 387 -9.80 15.22 -35.08
N VAL A 388 -9.07 14.77 -36.10
CA VAL A 388 -7.61 14.62 -36.02
C VAL A 388 -6.91 15.96 -35.86
N SER A 389 -7.31 16.99 -36.63
CA SER A 389 -6.69 18.32 -36.54
C SER A 389 -6.93 19.00 -35.19
N VAL A 390 -8.10 18.79 -34.59
CA VAL A 390 -8.53 19.52 -33.39
C VAL A 390 -8.12 18.79 -32.11
N MET A 391 -8.30 17.46 -32.04
CA MET A 391 -8.14 16.71 -30.78
C MET A 391 -6.75 16.14 -30.56
N LEU A 392 -6.04 15.76 -31.64
CA LEU A 392 -4.74 15.10 -31.53
C LEU A 392 -3.64 16.02 -30.98
N PRO A 393 -3.48 17.28 -31.44
CA PRO A 393 -2.37 18.12 -30.99
C PRO A 393 -2.40 18.49 -29.49
N PRO A 394 -3.56 18.85 -28.88
CA PRO A 394 -3.65 19.06 -27.44
C PRO A 394 -3.26 17.81 -26.65
N MET A 395 -3.76 16.63 -27.03
CA MET A 395 -3.42 15.36 -26.37
C MET A 395 -1.92 15.07 -26.45
N ALA A 396 -1.31 15.28 -27.63
CA ALA A 396 0.11 15.04 -27.86
C ALA A 396 1.03 15.94 -27.02
N ILE A 397 0.59 17.15 -26.66
CA ILE A 397 1.34 18.07 -25.79
C ILE A 397 1.04 17.80 -24.31
N PHE A 398 -0.23 17.53 -24.00
CA PHE A 398 -0.70 17.32 -22.64
C PHE A 398 -0.08 16.09 -21.99
N PHE A 399 -0.08 14.93 -22.66
CA PHE A 399 0.41 13.68 -22.05
C PHE A 399 1.88 13.77 -21.63
N PRO A 400 2.82 14.26 -22.47
CA PRO A 400 4.21 14.46 -22.03
C PRO A 400 4.36 15.42 -20.85
N LEU A 401 3.63 16.55 -20.85
CA LEU A 401 3.64 17.49 -19.73
C LEU A 401 3.08 16.85 -18.46
N PHE A 402 2.01 16.06 -18.58
CA PHE A 402 1.38 15.36 -17.47
C PHE A 402 2.27 14.27 -16.89
N THR A 403 2.88 13.43 -17.73
CA THR A 403 3.86 12.42 -17.29
C THR A 403 5.05 13.07 -16.61
N LEU A 404 5.54 14.20 -17.13
CA LEU A 404 6.62 14.97 -16.49
C LEU A 404 6.19 15.51 -15.11
N LEU A 405 4.93 15.93 -14.94
CA LEU A 405 4.39 16.29 -13.62
C LEU A 405 4.26 15.08 -12.69
N GLU A 406 3.88 13.91 -13.21
CA GLU A 406 3.83 12.66 -12.46
C GLU A 406 5.21 12.26 -11.95
N ASP A 407 6.22 12.33 -12.82
CA ASP A 407 7.62 12.01 -12.53
C ASP A 407 8.22 12.97 -11.50
N PHE A 408 7.84 14.26 -11.51
CA PHE A 408 8.20 15.22 -10.46
C PHE A 408 7.47 14.98 -9.13
N GLY A 409 6.57 13.98 -9.07
CA GLY A 409 5.81 13.65 -7.86
C GLY A 409 4.76 14.69 -7.51
N TYR A 410 4.33 15.52 -8.47
CA TYR A 410 3.30 16.53 -8.26
C TYR A 410 1.93 15.89 -8.03
N LEU A 411 1.54 14.90 -8.84
CA LEU A 411 0.22 14.26 -8.77
C LEU A 411 -0.07 13.56 -7.42
N PRO A 412 0.88 12.78 -6.82
CA PRO A 412 0.69 12.25 -5.47
C PRO A 412 0.49 13.33 -4.40
N ARG A 413 1.19 14.48 -4.53
CA ARG A 413 1.07 15.61 -3.60
C ARG A 413 -0.28 16.30 -3.73
N VAL A 414 -0.77 16.46 -4.96
CA VAL A 414 -2.10 17.01 -5.24
C VAL A 414 -3.19 16.14 -4.65
N ALA A 415 -3.12 14.83 -4.89
CA ALA A 415 -4.07 13.87 -4.34
C ALA A 415 -4.11 13.91 -2.81
N PHE A 416 -2.95 14.03 -2.15
CA PHE A 416 -2.87 14.15 -0.69
C PHE A 416 -3.49 15.45 -0.15
N ASN A 417 -3.17 16.60 -0.75
CA ASN A 417 -3.71 17.89 -0.32
C ASN A 417 -5.23 17.98 -0.54
N LEU A 418 -5.75 17.36 -1.60
CA LEU A 418 -7.17 17.34 -1.92
C LEU A 418 -7.93 16.23 -1.17
N ASP A 419 -7.25 15.22 -0.64
CA ASP A 419 -7.86 14.12 0.14
C ASP A 419 -8.73 14.65 1.29
N HIS A 420 -8.32 15.74 1.94
CA HIS A 420 -9.11 16.36 3.01
C HIS A 420 -10.47 16.92 2.51
N ILE A 421 -10.54 17.41 1.27
CA ILE A 421 -11.78 17.92 0.67
C ILE A 421 -12.63 16.73 0.18
N PHE A 422 -12.02 15.75 -0.49
CA PHE A 422 -12.71 14.56 -1.01
C PHE A 422 -13.25 13.65 0.12
N LYS A 423 -12.59 13.61 1.28
CA LYS A 423 -13.09 12.93 2.48
C LYS A 423 -14.44 13.48 2.97
N LYS A 424 -14.73 14.78 2.76
CA LYS A 424 -16.06 15.33 3.06
C LYS A 424 -17.17 14.78 2.16
N SER A 425 -16.79 14.26 1.00
CA SER A 425 -17.67 13.62 0.03
C SER A 425 -17.51 12.10 0.01
N CYS A 426 -16.93 11.49 1.06
CA CYS A 426 -16.68 10.04 1.18
C CYS A 426 -15.88 9.44 0.02
N THR A 427 -14.98 10.21 -0.58
CA THR A 427 -14.17 9.81 -1.74
C THR A 427 -12.67 9.94 -1.46
N CYS A 428 -11.84 9.24 -2.23
CA CYS A 428 -10.38 9.27 -2.07
C CYS A 428 -9.78 10.39 -2.92
N GLY A 429 -8.79 11.12 -2.39
CA GLY A 429 -8.08 12.17 -3.15
C GLY A 429 -7.45 11.70 -4.47
N LYS A 430 -7.22 10.39 -4.64
CA LYS A 430 -6.79 9.78 -5.91
C LYS A 430 -7.78 10.02 -7.06
N GLN A 431 -9.08 10.16 -6.78
CA GLN A 431 -10.13 10.39 -7.79
C GLN A 431 -10.07 11.80 -8.40
N CYS A 432 -9.33 12.71 -7.78
CA CYS A 432 -9.11 14.04 -8.33
C CYS A 432 -8.40 13.95 -9.70
N LEU A 433 -7.47 13.01 -9.87
CA LEU A 433 -6.72 12.80 -11.12
C LEU A 433 -7.65 12.49 -12.30
N SER A 434 -8.62 11.60 -12.10
CA SER A 434 -9.64 11.28 -13.11
C SER A 434 -10.51 12.48 -13.45
N MET A 435 -10.88 13.32 -12.46
CA MET A 435 -11.66 14.53 -12.73
C MET A 435 -10.89 15.53 -13.59
N TRP A 436 -9.58 15.67 -13.37
CA TRP A 436 -8.76 16.56 -14.19
C TRP A 436 -8.68 16.11 -15.64
N ILE A 437 -8.44 14.82 -15.88
CA ILE A 437 -8.38 14.26 -17.25
C ILE A 437 -9.70 14.54 -17.98
N VAL A 438 -10.84 14.36 -17.31
CA VAL A 438 -12.17 14.67 -17.87
C VAL A 438 -12.32 16.17 -18.13
N ALA A 439 -11.93 17.02 -17.18
CA ALA A 439 -12.01 18.47 -17.32
C ALA A 439 -11.16 18.99 -18.49
N ILE A 440 -9.99 18.39 -18.74
CA ILE A 440 -9.11 18.70 -19.88
C ILE A 440 -9.77 18.30 -21.19
N CYS A 441 -10.25 17.07 -21.29
CA CYS A 441 -10.91 16.60 -22.50
C CYS A 441 -12.13 17.49 -22.83
N TYR A 442 -12.86 17.93 -21.80
CA TYR A 442 -13.99 18.83 -21.95
C TYR A 442 -13.58 20.26 -22.36
N THR A 443 -12.58 20.85 -21.72
CA THR A 443 -12.12 22.23 -22.05
C THR A 443 -11.49 22.33 -23.43
N VAL A 444 -10.72 21.32 -23.86
CA VAL A 444 -10.17 21.24 -25.21
C VAL A 444 -11.30 21.16 -26.25
N SER A 445 -12.32 20.34 -25.99
CA SER A 445 -13.50 20.23 -26.85
C SER A 445 -14.31 21.52 -26.92
N LEU A 446 -14.51 22.21 -25.78
CA LEU A 446 -15.29 23.44 -25.70
C LEU A 446 -14.59 24.64 -26.35
N THR A 447 -13.28 24.80 -26.11
CA THR A 447 -12.50 25.93 -26.65
C THR A 447 -12.33 25.82 -28.16
N SER A 448 -12.17 24.61 -28.69
CA SER A 448 -12.11 24.38 -30.14
C SER A 448 -13.46 24.60 -30.84
N LEU A 449 -14.58 24.41 -30.13
CA LEU A 449 -15.92 24.80 -30.58
C LEU A 449 -16.10 26.33 -30.61
N LEU A 450 -15.57 27.04 -29.61
CA LEU A 450 -15.68 28.49 -29.45
C LEU A 450 -14.73 29.29 -30.36
N ILE A 451 -13.58 28.74 -30.75
CA ILE A 451 -12.62 29.41 -31.65
C ILE A 451 -13.08 29.39 -33.12
N ASN A 452 -14.08 28.56 -33.47
CA ASN A 452 -14.60 28.40 -34.83
C ASN A 452 -16.08 28.85 -34.98
N LEU A 453 -16.66 29.44 -33.94
CA LEU A 453 -17.84 30.33 -34.00
C LEU A 453 -17.35 31.78 -34.07
#